data_AF-A0A061RLV7-F1
#
_entry.id   AF-A0A061RLV7-F1
#
_cell.length_a   1.000
_cell.length_b   1.000
_cell.length_c   1.000
_cell.angle_alpha   90.00
_cell.angle_beta   90.00
_cell.angle_gamma   90.00
#
_symmetry.space_group_name_H-M   'P 1'
#
loop_
_entity.id
_entity.type
_entity.pdbx_description
1 polymer ?
#
loop_
_entity_poly.entity_id
_entity_poly.type
_entity_poly.pdbx_seq_one_letter_code
_entity_poly.pdbx_strand_id
1 'polypeptide(L)'
;MQFGRIWALNFSATHIQLPKGKPTRELPFLRRCQEPNSGSSNIRLMFSCKNIDAKRMGKVAIIWFRNDLRLHDNSLISRASNEIKKGYVDSVLPVFFFDPVSFSVSDFGNQRSGPLRTRFLLESVRNLKENFKRIESDLFIFCCPPQVGLLELASQNSVAVVYAQAEVTHEEIKAEESVRDALPDGVRLELEWGTTLLHREDLPFADGLEDMPDSFTQFRRAVEGSVPVRAELECQPPAPGGLPLPRGPDGLPARAAPPPELQSLPGMGGAGRESDLPATHCEGGEDAALRRLQFYLWDTDYVAGYFDTRNGMLGRDFSTSVARRGVPLPPARLLGALPIRARACRQQVDLLGPLRAPHARLLQVLRRQARSAYLCGVWADGPRAWDQVGPPARAL
;
A
#
# COMPACT_ATOMS: atom_id res chain seq x y z
N MET A 1 16.67 -53.77 -24.13
CA MET A 1 16.24 -52.36 -24.25
C MET A 1 17.11 -51.54 -23.29
N GLN A 2 17.90 -50.62 -23.89
CA GLN A 2 18.75 -49.52 -23.37
C GLN A 2 19.15 -49.55 -21.87
N PHE A 3 20.44 -49.82 -21.52
CA PHE A 3 21.61 -48.90 -21.44
C PHE A 3 21.33 -47.63 -20.62
N GLY A 4 22.13 -47.20 -19.63
CA GLY A 4 23.49 -47.52 -19.22
C GLY A 4 24.05 -46.28 -18.49
N ARG A 5 24.84 -46.50 -17.43
CA ARG A 5 25.32 -45.48 -16.48
C ARG A 5 26.80 -45.14 -16.76
N ILE A 6 27.17 -43.87 -16.53
CA ILE A 6 28.52 -43.32 -16.19
C ILE A 6 29.51 -43.03 -17.35
N TRP A 7 30.02 -41.79 -17.44
CA TRP A 7 31.42 -41.35 -17.16
C TRP A 7 31.65 -39.86 -17.49
N ALA A 8 32.39 -39.21 -16.59
CA ALA A 8 32.93 -37.86 -16.71
C ALA A 8 34.22 -37.86 -17.56
N LEU A 9 34.59 -36.72 -18.15
CA LEU A 9 35.98 -36.37 -18.48
C LEU A 9 36.16 -34.85 -18.65
N ASN A 10 37.31 -34.39 -18.13
CA ASN A 10 37.85 -33.01 -18.06
C ASN A 10 38.53 -32.54 -19.37
N PHE A 11 39.09 -31.32 -19.31
CA PHE A 11 40.04 -30.60 -20.19
C PHE A 11 39.39 -29.46 -21.02
N SER A 12 39.98 -28.28 -21.21
CA SER A 12 41.22 -27.62 -20.75
C SER A 12 41.05 -26.12 -21.02
N ALA A 13 41.76 -25.28 -20.28
CA ALA A 13 41.96 -23.88 -20.62
C ALA A 13 42.84 -23.72 -21.88
N THR A 14 42.45 -22.82 -22.77
CA THR A 14 43.35 -22.16 -23.74
C THR A 14 42.85 -20.74 -23.98
N HIS A 15 43.73 -19.78 -23.71
CA HIS A 15 43.59 -18.36 -24.05
C HIS A 15 43.29 -18.16 -25.54
N ILE A 16 42.35 -17.28 -25.88
CA ILE A 16 42.39 -16.41 -27.08
C ILE A 16 41.47 -15.18 -26.83
N GLN A 17 41.94 -14.04 -27.30
CA GLN A 17 41.52 -12.67 -27.00
C GLN A 17 40.10 -12.31 -27.44
N LEU A 18 39.50 -11.38 -26.68
CA LEU A 18 38.23 -10.68 -26.95
C LEU A 18 38.33 -9.78 -28.20
N PRO A 19 37.26 -9.72 -29.02
CA PRO A 19 36.84 -8.48 -29.65
C PRO A 19 35.53 -7.96 -29.04
N LYS A 20 35.49 -6.63 -28.90
CA LYS A 20 34.42 -5.81 -28.34
C LYS A 20 33.12 -5.94 -29.17
N GLY A 21 31.97 -6.04 -28.49
CA GLY A 21 30.65 -5.80 -29.09
C GLY A 21 29.52 -6.52 -28.36
N LYS A 22 28.60 -5.77 -27.73
CA LYS A 22 27.34 -6.29 -27.17
C LYS A 22 26.44 -6.85 -28.29
N PRO A 23 25.56 -7.81 -27.98
CA PRO A 23 24.15 -7.42 -27.91
C PRO A 23 23.40 -8.00 -26.70
N THR A 24 22.53 -7.16 -26.16
CA THR A 24 21.50 -7.47 -25.15
C THR A 24 20.54 -8.55 -25.67
N ARG A 25 20.34 -9.60 -24.88
CA ARG A 25 19.26 -10.59 -25.10
C ARG A 25 17.93 -9.99 -24.65
N GLU A 26 17.03 -9.77 -25.59
CA GLU A 26 15.63 -9.42 -25.37
C GLU A 26 14.86 -10.63 -24.82
N LEU A 27 13.95 -10.36 -23.86
CA LEU A 27 12.98 -11.33 -23.33
C LEU A 27 11.79 -11.45 -24.30
N PRO A 28 11.28 -12.67 -24.56
CA PRO A 28 10.29 -12.91 -25.60
C PRO A 28 8.87 -12.65 -25.08
N PHE A 29 8.33 -11.44 -25.27
CA PHE A 29 6.88 -11.20 -25.13
C PHE A 29 6.36 -10.08 -26.04
N LEU A 30 6.75 -10.07 -27.31
CA LEU A 30 6.11 -9.22 -28.32
C LEU A 30 6.21 -9.88 -29.70
N ARG A 31 5.31 -10.83 -30.01
CA ARG A 31 5.00 -11.20 -31.41
C ARG A 31 3.57 -11.71 -31.56
N ARG A 32 2.65 -10.84 -31.99
CA ARG A 32 1.68 -11.14 -33.05
C ARG A 32 0.91 -9.90 -33.51
N CYS A 33 1.50 -9.15 -34.43
CA CYS A 33 0.79 -8.45 -35.50
C CYS A 33 1.73 -8.53 -36.70
N GLN A 34 1.40 -9.39 -37.67
CA GLN A 34 2.02 -9.36 -39.00
C GLN A 34 1.38 -8.20 -39.76
N GLU A 35 2.19 -7.26 -40.24
CA GLU A 35 1.86 -6.45 -41.40
C GLU A 35 2.84 -6.79 -42.54
N PRO A 36 2.40 -6.78 -43.81
CA PRO A 36 3.31 -6.70 -44.93
C PRO A 36 3.57 -5.25 -45.35
N ASN A 37 4.84 -5.03 -45.69
CA ASN A 37 5.35 -4.12 -46.73
C ASN A 37 5.43 -2.60 -46.49
N SER A 38 6.70 -2.20 -46.36
CA SER A 38 7.40 -1.14 -47.11
C SER A 38 6.91 0.31 -47.00
N GLY A 39 7.80 1.17 -46.51
CA GLY A 39 7.74 2.60 -46.80
C GLY A 39 8.41 3.45 -45.73
N SER A 40 9.67 3.79 -45.96
CA SER A 40 10.45 4.76 -45.20
C SER A 40 9.65 6.03 -44.89
N SER A 41 9.48 6.40 -43.61
CA SER A 41 9.27 7.78 -43.19
C SER A 41 9.43 7.94 -41.69
N ASN A 42 10.18 8.97 -41.31
CA ASN A 42 10.41 9.42 -39.94
C ASN A 42 9.08 9.58 -39.17
N ILE A 43 8.81 8.75 -38.16
CA ILE A 43 7.74 9.00 -37.20
C ILE A 43 8.28 10.01 -36.18
N ARG A 44 8.11 11.29 -36.52
CA ARG A 44 8.08 12.37 -35.55
C ARG A 44 6.77 12.22 -34.79
N LEU A 45 6.81 11.76 -33.53
CA LEU A 45 5.67 11.81 -32.61
C LEU A 45 5.29 13.29 -32.40
N MET A 46 4.51 13.85 -33.33
CA MET A 46 3.85 15.13 -33.15
C MET A 46 2.63 14.89 -32.27
N PHE A 47 2.80 15.09 -30.96
CA PHE A 47 1.67 15.42 -30.12
C PHE A 47 1.09 16.74 -30.63
N SER A 48 -0.02 16.67 -31.35
CA SER A 48 -0.81 17.85 -31.69
C SER A 48 -1.42 18.37 -30.40
N CYS A 49 -0.70 19.25 -29.71
CA CYS A 49 -1.25 20.09 -28.67
C CYS A 49 -2.20 21.07 -29.35
N LYS A 50 -3.46 20.68 -29.53
CA LYS A 50 -4.51 21.66 -29.85
C LYS A 50 -4.52 22.63 -28.68
N ASN A 51 -4.31 23.92 -28.98
CA ASN A 51 -4.58 25.01 -28.06
C ASN A 51 -6.05 24.93 -27.65
N ILE A 52 -6.32 24.21 -26.56
CA ILE A 52 -7.56 24.32 -25.82
C ILE A 52 -7.43 25.63 -25.08
N ASP A 53 -8.33 26.57 -25.37
CA ASP A 53 -8.46 27.82 -24.63
C ASP A 53 -8.31 27.52 -23.13
N ALA A 54 -7.38 28.22 -22.48
CA ALA A 54 -7.05 28.09 -21.05
C ALA A 54 -8.22 28.57 -20.17
N LYS A 55 -9.36 27.90 -20.31
CA LYS A 55 -10.53 28.02 -19.46
C LYS A 55 -10.14 27.41 -18.12
N ARG A 56 -9.53 28.27 -17.29
CA ARG A 56 -9.07 28.07 -15.91
C ARG A 56 -9.40 26.66 -15.38
N MET A 57 -8.56 25.68 -15.74
CA MET A 57 -8.64 24.35 -15.15
C MET A 57 -8.33 24.51 -13.67
N GLY A 58 -9.25 24.07 -12.82
CA GLY A 58 -9.06 24.12 -11.38
C GLY A 58 -7.81 23.32 -10.97
N LYS A 59 -7.10 23.78 -9.95
CA LYS A 59 -5.96 23.05 -9.38
C LYS A 59 -6.44 21.73 -8.80
N VAL A 60 -5.77 20.65 -9.15
CA VAL A 60 -6.12 19.28 -8.71
C VAL A 60 -5.09 18.78 -7.69
N ALA A 61 -5.56 18.21 -6.59
CA ALA A 61 -4.73 17.35 -5.73
C ALA A 61 -5.00 15.88 -6.05
N ILE A 62 -3.96 15.07 -6.22
CA ILE A 62 -4.10 13.62 -6.31
C ILE A 62 -3.87 13.02 -4.93
N ILE A 63 -4.72 12.06 -4.52
CA ILE A 63 -4.43 11.20 -3.36
C ILE A 63 -4.10 9.81 -3.89
N TRP A 64 -2.84 9.41 -3.77
CA TRP A 64 -2.37 8.09 -4.17
C TRP A 64 -2.45 7.11 -2.99
N PHE A 65 -3.44 6.21 -3.07
CA PHE A 65 -3.64 5.15 -2.11
C PHE A 65 -2.74 3.94 -2.39
N ARG A 66 -2.22 3.34 -1.31
CA ARG A 66 -1.46 2.08 -1.34
C ARG A 66 -1.96 1.12 -0.26
N ASN A 67 -1.30 1.12 0.90
CA ASN A 67 -1.60 0.27 2.06
C ASN A 67 -2.42 1.02 3.11
N ASP A 68 -3.20 2.01 2.69
CA ASP A 68 -3.99 2.91 3.52
C ASP A 68 -5.44 2.99 3.02
N LEU A 69 -6.01 1.84 2.64
CA LEU A 69 -7.30 1.70 1.97
C LEU A 69 -8.50 1.93 2.90
N ARG A 70 -8.62 3.14 3.45
CA ARG A 70 -9.67 3.56 4.39
C ARG A 70 -9.98 5.05 4.26
N LEU A 71 -11.20 5.44 4.61
CA LEU A 71 -11.58 6.84 4.78
C LEU A 71 -11.34 7.33 6.22
N HIS A 72 -11.59 6.49 7.23
CA HIS A 72 -11.47 6.86 8.64
C HIS A 72 -10.01 7.02 9.05
N ASP A 73 -9.70 8.03 9.87
CA ASP A 73 -8.33 8.32 10.35
C ASP A 73 -7.29 8.31 9.21
N ASN A 74 -7.67 8.81 8.04
CA ASN A 74 -6.76 9.01 6.92
C ASN A 74 -6.39 10.49 6.85
N SER A 75 -5.14 10.79 7.17
CA SER A 75 -4.65 12.16 7.24
C SER A 75 -4.55 12.81 5.86
N LEU A 76 -4.32 12.04 4.80
CA LEU A 76 -4.29 12.53 3.42
C LEU A 76 -5.65 13.08 2.97
N ILE A 77 -6.72 12.36 3.29
CA ILE A 77 -8.11 12.78 3.02
C ILE A 77 -8.42 14.09 3.74
N SER A 78 -8.01 14.16 5.00
CA SER A 78 -8.27 15.29 5.88
C SER A 78 -7.52 16.53 5.45
N ARG A 79 -6.25 16.34 5.06
CA ARG A 79 -5.41 17.34 4.46
C ARG A 79 -6.00 17.86 3.17
N ALA A 80 -6.33 16.97 2.23
CA ALA A 80 -6.93 17.34 0.96
C ALA A 80 -8.24 18.13 1.13
N SER A 81 -9.12 17.70 2.05
CA SER A 81 -10.34 18.43 2.38
C SER A 81 -10.07 19.83 2.95
N ASN A 82 -9.07 19.96 3.82
CA ASN A 82 -8.67 21.27 4.36
C ASN A 82 -8.06 22.19 3.29
N GLU A 83 -7.29 21.64 2.35
CA GLU A 83 -6.70 22.42 1.26
C GLU A 83 -7.77 22.91 0.26
N ILE A 84 -8.83 22.13 0.05
CA ILE A 84 -10.03 22.59 -0.67
C ILE A 84 -10.70 23.75 0.06
N LYS A 85 -10.94 23.61 1.38
CA LYS A 85 -11.59 24.66 2.20
C LYS A 85 -10.80 25.97 2.19
N LYS A 86 -9.46 25.90 2.15
CA LYS A 86 -8.57 27.06 2.06
C LYS A 86 -8.45 27.63 0.63
N GLY A 87 -8.97 26.94 -0.38
CA GLY A 87 -8.91 27.36 -1.78
C GLY A 87 -7.54 27.16 -2.44
N TYR A 88 -6.68 26.29 -1.89
CA TYR A 88 -5.39 25.97 -2.51
C TYR A 88 -5.53 25.02 -3.69
N VAL A 89 -6.50 24.10 -3.60
CA VAL A 89 -6.90 23.18 -4.66
C VAL A 89 -8.42 23.24 -4.83
N ASP A 90 -8.88 23.08 -6.06
CA ASP A 90 -10.30 23.15 -6.41
C ASP A 90 -10.96 21.77 -6.37
N SER A 91 -10.17 20.71 -6.56
CA SER A 91 -10.67 19.35 -6.66
C SER A 91 -9.63 18.31 -6.24
N VAL A 92 -10.12 17.11 -5.92
CA VAL A 92 -9.31 15.98 -5.46
C VAL A 92 -9.58 14.76 -6.33
N LEU A 93 -8.51 14.07 -6.72
CA LEU A 93 -8.53 12.86 -7.52
C LEU A 93 -7.95 11.68 -6.71
N PRO A 94 -8.79 10.86 -6.06
CA PRO A 94 -8.36 9.63 -5.38
C PRO A 94 -7.96 8.55 -6.38
N VAL A 95 -6.75 8.01 -6.30
CA VAL A 95 -6.25 7.00 -7.24
C VAL A 95 -5.65 5.78 -6.54
N PHE A 96 -5.79 4.61 -7.16
CA PHE A 96 -5.15 3.36 -6.75
C PHE A 96 -4.54 2.65 -7.97
N PHE A 97 -3.33 2.10 -7.80
CA PHE A 97 -2.61 1.40 -8.87
C PHE A 97 -2.43 -0.07 -8.51
N PHE A 98 -2.95 -0.96 -9.36
CA PHE A 98 -2.53 -2.36 -9.41
C PHE A 98 -1.20 -2.44 -10.16
N ASP A 99 -0.10 -2.22 -9.43
CA ASP A 99 1.24 -2.30 -9.99
C ASP A 99 1.57 -3.75 -10.41
N PRO A 100 1.85 -4.02 -11.72
CA PRO A 100 2.21 -5.35 -12.19
C PRO A 100 3.38 -5.99 -11.43
N VAL A 101 4.33 -5.18 -10.91
CA VAL A 101 5.47 -5.66 -10.13
C VAL A 101 5.04 -6.31 -8.81
N SER A 102 3.90 -5.92 -8.24
CA SER A 102 3.36 -6.52 -7.01
C SER A 102 2.80 -7.94 -7.22
N PHE A 103 2.52 -8.31 -8.47
CA PHE A 103 1.98 -9.62 -8.87
C PHE A 103 2.99 -10.47 -9.64
N SER A 104 4.23 -9.99 -9.78
CA SER A 104 5.30 -10.72 -10.45
C SER A 104 5.86 -11.83 -9.56
N VAL A 105 6.80 -12.59 -10.11
CA VAL A 105 7.57 -13.60 -9.39
C VAL A 105 8.78 -12.92 -8.75
N SER A 106 9.00 -13.19 -7.46
CA SER A 106 10.19 -12.75 -6.73
C SER A 106 11.47 -13.40 -7.25
N ASP A 107 12.62 -12.86 -6.87
CA ASP A 107 13.93 -13.41 -7.24
C ASP A 107 14.15 -14.87 -6.80
N PHE A 108 13.37 -15.33 -5.81
CA PHE A 108 13.39 -16.70 -5.31
C PHE A 108 12.37 -17.63 -5.99
N GLY A 109 11.69 -17.19 -7.05
CA GLY A 109 10.73 -18.00 -7.80
C GLY A 109 9.32 -18.08 -7.19
N ASN A 110 9.06 -17.40 -6.06
CA ASN A 110 7.74 -17.36 -5.43
C ASN A 110 6.90 -16.19 -5.99
N GLN A 111 5.59 -16.38 -6.14
CA GLN A 111 4.68 -15.27 -6.43
C GLN A 111 4.75 -14.22 -5.30
N ARG A 112 4.94 -12.95 -5.66
CA ARG A 112 5.00 -11.84 -4.68
C ARG A 112 3.69 -11.63 -3.93
N SER A 113 2.57 -11.84 -4.62
CA SER A 113 1.25 -11.86 -4.01
C SER A 113 0.53 -13.16 -4.39
N GLY A 114 0.10 -13.92 -3.39
CA GLY A 114 -0.71 -15.12 -3.59
C GLY A 114 -2.18 -14.80 -3.85
N PRO A 115 -3.00 -15.80 -4.23
CA PRO A 115 -4.39 -15.60 -4.62
C PRO A 115 -5.28 -15.09 -3.48
N LEU A 116 -5.08 -15.59 -2.24
CA LEU A 116 -5.87 -15.16 -1.09
C LEU A 116 -5.61 -13.69 -0.73
N ARG A 117 -4.35 -13.26 -0.75
CA ARG A 117 -3.97 -11.85 -0.49
C ARG A 117 -4.50 -10.94 -1.59
N THR A 118 -4.37 -11.36 -2.85
CA THR A 118 -4.83 -10.58 -4.00
C THR A 118 -6.34 -10.43 -4.02
N ARG A 119 -7.08 -11.49 -3.69
CA ARG A 119 -8.53 -11.43 -3.51
C ARG A 119 -8.92 -10.43 -2.42
N PHE A 120 -8.28 -10.50 -1.25
CA PHE A 120 -8.54 -9.54 -0.17
C PHE A 120 -8.23 -8.09 -0.58
N LEU A 121 -7.15 -7.87 -1.34
CA LEU A 121 -6.82 -6.55 -1.88
C LEU A 121 -7.92 -6.04 -2.82
N LEU A 122 -8.39 -6.88 -3.74
CA LEU A 122 -9.49 -6.55 -4.65
C LEU A 122 -10.78 -6.18 -3.90
N GLU A 123 -11.14 -6.98 -2.90
CA GLU A 123 -12.28 -6.70 -2.01
C GLU A 123 -12.08 -5.37 -1.27
N SER A 124 -10.87 -5.09 -0.80
CA SER A 124 -10.54 -3.83 -0.10
C SER A 124 -10.64 -2.61 -1.00
N VAL A 125 -10.12 -2.69 -2.23
CA VAL A 125 -10.18 -1.60 -3.22
C VAL A 125 -11.63 -1.37 -3.68
N ARG A 126 -12.43 -2.43 -3.85
CA ARG A 126 -13.86 -2.33 -4.16
C ARG A 126 -14.61 -1.62 -3.05
N ASN A 127 -14.40 -2.02 -1.80
CA ASN A 127 -15.03 -1.37 -0.65
C ASN A 127 -14.60 0.10 -0.52
N LEU A 128 -13.32 0.42 -0.75
CA LEU A 128 -12.85 1.82 -0.74
C LEU A 128 -13.54 2.66 -1.83
N LYS A 129 -13.68 2.11 -3.05
CA LYS A 129 -14.40 2.78 -4.14
C LYS A 129 -15.87 3.03 -3.78
N GLU A 130 -16.54 2.06 -3.17
CA GLU A 130 -17.91 2.23 -2.67
C GLU A 130 -17.99 3.30 -1.57
N ASN A 131 -17.03 3.32 -0.64
CA ASN A 131 -16.96 4.33 0.42
C ASN A 131 -16.79 5.75 -0.17
N PHE A 132 -15.94 5.93 -1.19
CA PHE A 132 -15.82 7.19 -1.91
C PHE A 132 -17.12 7.61 -2.62
N LYS A 133 -17.84 6.66 -3.22
CA LYS A 133 -19.13 6.95 -3.85
C LYS A 133 -20.18 7.43 -2.85
N ARG A 134 -20.19 6.91 -1.61
CA ARG A 134 -21.10 7.36 -0.55
C ARG A 134 -20.89 8.81 -0.15
N ILE A 135 -19.70 9.37 -0.36
CA ILE A 135 -19.37 10.78 -0.11
C ILE A 135 -19.40 11.64 -1.38
N GLU A 136 -20.08 11.16 -2.44
CA GLU A 136 -20.20 11.84 -3.74
C GLU A 136 -18.85 12.12 -4.43
N SER A 137 -17.87 11.25 -4.20
CA SER A 137 -16.58 11.23 -4.86
C SER A 137 -16.39 9.88 -5.59
N ASP A 138 -15.18 9.57 -6.06
CA ASP A 138 -14.89 8.25 -6.63
C ASP A 138 -13.40 7.88 -6.48
N LEU A 139 -13.10 6.60 -6.59
CA LEU A 139 -11.73 6.06 -6.66
C LEU A 139 -11.40 5.62 -8.08
N PHE A 140 -10.35 6.19 -8.68
CA PHE A 140 -9.86 5.79 -9.99
C PHE A 140 -8.82 4.70 -9.86
N ILE A 141 -9.01 3.63 -10.62
CA ILE A 141 -8.19 2.43 -10.54
C ILE A 141 -7.46 2.24 -11.86
N PHE A 142 -6.17 1.96 -11.77
CA PHE A 142 -5.31 1.76 -12.92
C PHE A 142 -4.50 0.48 -12.76
N CYS A 143 -4.22 -0.20 -13.87
CA CYS A 143 -3.39 -1.42 -13.92
C CYS A 143 -2.07 -1.11 -14.62
N CYS A 144 -1.24 -0.30 -13.98
CA CYS A 144 0.07 0.11 -14.48
C CYS A 144 0.99 0.50 -13.32
N PRO A 145 2.31 0.65 -13.56
CA PRO A 145 3.21 1.22 -12.56
C PRO A 145 2.78 2.64 -12.17
N PRO A 146 2.84 3.01 -10.88
CA PRO A 146 2.32 4.27 -10.37
C PRO A 146 2.99 5.49 -11.02
N GLN A 147 4.30 5.43 -11.30
CA GLN A 147 5.05 6.50 -11.95
C GLN A 147 4.56 6.80 -13.37
N VAL A 148 4.09 5.78 -14.10
CA VAL A 148 3.54 5.95 -15.45
C VAL A 148 2.16 6.60 -15.37
N GLY A 149 1.30 6.07 -14.50
CA GLY A 149 -0.07 6.58 -14.37
C GLY A 149 -0.13 7.98 -13.77
N LEU A 150 0.68 8.28 -12.76
CA LEU A 150 0.73 9.60 -12.13
C LEU A 150 1.30 10.67 -13.08
N LEU A 151 2.32 10.34 -13.88
CA LEU A 151 2.82 11.24 -14.93
C LEU A 151 1.73 11.55 -15.97
N GLU A 152 1.00 10.53 -16.41
CA GLU A 152 -0.12 10.71 -17.36
C GLU A 152 -1.20 11.63 -16.77
N LEU A 153 -1.62 11.37 -15.52
CA LEU A 153 -2.61 12.19 -14.82
C LEU A 153 -2.13 13.63 -14.60
N ALA A 154 -0.88 13.82 -14.23
CA ALA A 154 -0.25 15.12 -14.06
C ALA A 154 -0.13 15.90 -15.37
N SER A 155 0.02 15.20 -16.50
CA SER A 155 0.09 15.83 -17.83
C SER A 155 -1.29 16.23 -18.37
N GLN A 156 -2.33 15.49 -17.99
CA GLN A 156 -3.71 15.71 -18.47
C GLN A 156 -4.49 16.71 -17.60
N ASN A 157 -4.10 16.90 -16.34
CA ASN A 157 -4.80 17.73 -15.38
C ASN A 157 -3.89 18.82 -14.82
N SER A 158 -4.46 19.92 -14.33
CA SER A 158 -3.68 20.95 -13.62
C SER A 158 -3.35 20.51 -12.19
N VAL A 159 -2.58 19.43 -12.06
CA VAL A 159 -2.18 18.85 -10.78
C VAL A 159 -1.18 19.76 -10.08
N ALA A 160 -1.45 20.12 -8.83
CA ALA A 160 -0.55 20.91 -8.00
C ALA A 160 0.30 20.04 -7.06
N VAL A 161 -0.27 18.92 -6.61
CA VAL A 161 0.31 18.07 -5.57
C VAL A 161 -0.23 16.65 -5.65
N VAL A 162 0.64 15.69 -5.36
CA VAL A 162 0.32 14.27 -5.12
C VAL A 162 0.58 13.97 -3.65
N TYR A 163 -0.47 13.61 -2.92
CA TYR A 163 -0.41 13.16 -1.54
C TYR A 163 -0.34 11.63 -1.49
N ALA A 164 0.58 11.08 -0.70
CA ALA A 164 0.64 9.65 -0.43
C ALA A 164 1.13 9.37 1.00
N GLN A 165 0.82 8.20 1.53
CA GLN A 165 1.34 7.79 2.83
C GLN A 165 2.81 7.33 2.66
N ALA A 166 3.70 7.81 3.52
CA ALA A 166 5.10 7.41 3.51
C ALA A 166 5.28 5.93 3.90
N GLU A 167 6.20 5.23 3.24
CA GLU A 167 6.66 3.89 3.64
C GLU A 167 8.11 3.90 4.10
N VAL A 168 8.53 2.75 4.61
CA VAL A 168 9.87 2.56 5.20
C VAL A 168 10.66 1.46 4.54
N THR A 169 10.02 0.63 3.73
CA THR A 169 10.64 -0.54 3.10
C THR A 169 11.23 -0.20 1.74
N HIS A 170 12.29 -0.91 1.38
CA HIS A 170 13.14 -0.58 0.22
C HIS A 170 12.39 -0.55 -1.12
N GLU A 171 11.48 -1.49 -1.40
CA GLU A 171 10.73 -1.50 -2.66
C GLU A 171 9.79 -0.29 -2.77
N GLU A 172 9.11 0.04 -1.67
CA GLU A 172 8.19 1.16 -1.61
C GLU A 172 8.91 2.52 -1.69
N ILE A 173 10.07 2.66 -1.03
CA ILE A 173 10.91 3.87 -1.15
C ILE A 173 11.37 4.04 -2.60
N LYS A 174 11.83 2.98 -3.27
CA LYS A 174 12.22 3.04 -4.69
C LYS A 174 11.05 3.42 -5.60
N ALA A 175 9.84 2.97 -5.27
CA ALA A 175 8.64 3.38 -5.99
C ALA A 175 8.32 4.87 -5.76
N GLU A 176 8.47 5.38 -4.53
CA GLU A 176 8.32 6.80 -4.19
C GLU A 176 9.35 7.69 -4.93
N GLU A 177 10.60 7.25 -5.01
CA GLU A 177 11.67 7.91 -5.78
C GLU A 177 11.35 7.91 -7.28
N SER A 178 10.95 6.75 -7.83
CA SER A 178 10.58 6.62 -9.25
C SER A 178 9.40 7.51 -9.63
N VAL A 179 8.42 7.67 -8.73
CA VAL A 179 7.30 8.60 -8.92
C VAL A 179 7.79 10.04 -8.88
N ARG A 180 8.63 10.39 -7.90
CA ARG A 180 9.19 11.74 -7.77
C ARG A 180 9.95 12.18 -9.02
N ASP A 181 10.79 11.30 -9.56
CA ASP A 181 11.59 11.55 -10.75
C ASP A 181 10.74 11.62 -12.03
N ALA A 182 9.59 10.96 -12.05
CA ALA A 182 8.69 10.96 -13.19
C ALA A 182 7.72 12.15 -13.21
N LEU A 183 7.45 12.81 -12.08
CA LEU A 183 6.48 13.90 -12.01
C LEU A 183 7.00 15.16 -12.73
N PRO A 184 6.14 15.91 -13.45
CA PRO A 184 6.53 17.16 -14.11
C PRO A 184 6.97 18.25 -13.13
N ASP A 185 7.81 19.17 -13.60
CA ASP A 185 8.19 20.36 -12.85
C ASP A 185 6.96 21.15 -12.36
N GLY A 186 6.95 21.47 -11.07
CA GLY A 186 5.84 22.18 -10.41
C GLY A 186 4.80 21.28 -9.75
N VAL A 187 4.81 19.96 -9.99
CA VAL A 187 4.00 18.99 -9.26
C VAL A 187 4.79 18.43 -8.08
N ARG A 188 4.30 18.64 -6.86
CA ARG A 188 4.98 18.16 -5.64
C ARG A 188 4.48 16.78 -5.24
N LEU A 189 5.40 15.88 -4.88
CA LEU A 189 5.07 14.65 -4.15
C LEU A 189 5.24 14.91 -2.65
N GLU A 190 4.15 14.84 -1.90
CA GLU A 190 4.14 15.05 -0.46
C GLU A 190 3.77 13.76 0.26
N LEU A 191 4.73 13.21 1.00
CA LEU A 191 4.61 11.96 1.73
C LEU A 191 4.30 12.24 3.20
N GLU A 192 3.29 11.57 3.75
CA GLU A 192 2.85 11.78 5.13
C GLU A 192 2.88 10.48 5.94
N TRP A 193 3.35 10.57 7.18
CA TRP A 193 3.43 9.42 8.07
C TRP A 193 2.06 9.06 8.66
N GLY A 194 1.59 7.82 8.42
CA GLY A 194 0.25 7.37 8.87
C GLY A 194 0.17 5.94 9.38
N THR A 195 1.28 5.18 9.41
CA THR A 195 1.27 3.71 9.54
C THR A 195 1.37 3.20 10.99
N THR A 196 1.72 4.05 11.96
CA THR A 196 1.97 3.64 13.35
C THR A 196 0.99 4.25 14.35
N LEU A 197 0.80 3.57 15.47
CA LEU A 197 -0.08 4.03 16.56
C LEU A 197 0.50 5.23 17.30
N LEU A 198 1.81 5.17 17.55
CA LEU A 198 2.57 6.28 18.09
C LEU A 198 3.16 7.00 16.89
N HIS A 199 2.88 8.30 16.76
CA HIS A 199 3.43 9.07 15.67
C HIS A 199 4.94 9.19 15.83
N ARG A 200 5.70 9.11 14.74
CA ARG A 200 7.17 9.12 14.78
C ARG A 200 7.73 10.34 15.52
N GLU A 201 7.15 11.51 15.27
CA GLU A 201 7.55 12.78 15.88
C GLU A 201 7.22 12.90 17.37
N ASP A 202 6.37 12.03 17.90
CA ASP A 202 6.03 12.05 19.34
C ASP A 202 6.93 11.08 20.13
N LEU A 203 7.82 10.35 19.46
CA LEU A 203 8.70 9.39 20.11
C LEU A 203 9.81 10.11 20.91
N PRO A 204 10.21 9.61 22.08
CA PRO A 204 11.16 10.25 22.96
C PRO A 204 12.61 9.89 22.57
N PHE A 205 12.91 9.96 21.27
CA PHE A 205 14.16 9.56 20.64
C PHE A 205 14.66 10.72 19.77
N ALA A 206 15.95 10.74 19.47
CA ALA A 206 16.59 11.72 18.61
C ALA A 206 15.96 11.76 17.21
N ASP A 207 16.11 12.90 16.53
CA ASP A 207 15.68 13.08 15.14
C ASP A 207 16.41 12.04 14.26
N GLY A 208 15.67 11.07 13.71
CA GLY A 208 16.28 9.92 13.03
C GLY A 208 16.09 8.58 13.74
N LEU A 209 15.55 8.57 14.96
CA LEU A 209 15.35 7.37 15.79
C LEU A 209 16.66 6.58 16.02
N GLU A 210 17.80 7.26 15.95
CA GLU A 210 19.14 6.65 16.02
C GLU A 210 19.46 6.08 17.41
N ASP A 211 18.88 6.66 18.45
CA ASP A 211 18.96 6.21 19.84
C ASP A 211 17.79 5.30 20.24
N MET A 212 16.98 4.86 19.28
CA MET A 212 15.88 3.94 19.56
C MET A 212 16.44 2.57 20.00
N PRO A 213 15.93 1.97 21.10
CA PRO A 213 16.44 0.69 21.58
C PRO A 213 16.16 -0.48 20.63
N ASP A 214 17.15 -1.35 20.42
CA ASP A 214 17.01 -2.62 19.68
C ASP A 214 16.03 -3.59 20.37
N SER A 215 15.89 -3.49 21.69
CA SER A 215 14.97 -4.33 22.46
C SER A 215 13.57 -3.76 22.49
N PHE A 216 12.58 -4.51 22.00
CA PHE A 216 11.16 -4.14 22.13
C PHE A 216 10.76 -3.82 23.57
N THR A 217 11.31 -4.54 24.55
CA THR A 217 11.00 -4.29 25.96
C THR A 217 11.48 -2.92 26.42
N GLN A 218 12.65 -2.49 25.96
CA GLN A 218 13.21 -1.16 26.28
C GLN A 218 12.43 -0.07 25.55
N PHE A 219 12.16 -0.24 24.25
CA PHE A 219 11.28 0.65 23.48
C PHE A 219 9.93 0.83 24.18
N ARG A 220 9.26 -0.28 24.54
CA ARG A 220 7.94 -0.24 25.21
C ARG A 220 8.00 0.52 26.52
N ARG A 221 9.03 0.29 27.36
CA ARG A 221 9.21 1.00 28.62
C ARG A 221 9.41 2.50 28.40
N ALA A 222 10.11 2.88 27.34
CA ALA A 222 10.34 4.28 26.99
C ALA A 222 9.05 5.00 26.56
N VAL A 223 8.05 4.30 26.00
CA VAL A 223 6.85 4.93 25.40
C VAL A 223 5.51 4.67 26.13
N GLU A 224 5.33 3.57 26.88
CA GLU A 224 4.02 3.12 27.42
C GLU A 224 3.41 4.10 28.44
N GLY A 225 4.19 5.06 28.97
CA GLY A 225 3.74 6.12 29.89
C GLY A 225 4.10 7.56 29.52
N SER A 226 4.95 7.79 28.53
CA SER A 226 5.47 9.12 28.16
C SER A 226 4.89 9.66 26.86
N VAL A 227 4.48 8.78 25.94
CA VAL A 227 4.00 9.17 24.62
C VAL A 227 2.47 9.05 24.57
N PRO A 228 1.75 10.18 24.44
CA PRO A 228 0.32 10.12 24.22
C PRO A 228 0.04 9.49 22.84
N VAL A 229 -1.01 8.68 22.76
CA VAL A 229 -1.55 8.32 21.45
C VAL A 229 -2.25 9.58 20.94
N ARG A 230 -1.81 10.11 19.79
CA ARG A 230 -2.52 11.25 19.16
C ARG A 230 -3.99 10.90 19.08
N ALA A 231 -4.85 11.84 19.46
CA ALA A 231 -6.27 11.66 19.25
C ALA A 231 -6.49 11.26 17.79
N GLU A 232 -7.51 10.44 17.54
CA GLU A 232 -8.06 10.36 16.19
C GLU A 232 -8.18 11.80 15.70
N LEU A 233 -7.63 12.03 14.51
CA LEU A 233 -7.93 13.27 13.82
C LEU A 233 -9.46 13.41 13.82
N GLU A 234 -9.99 14.63 13.87
CA GLU A 234 -11.44 14.89 13.77
C GLU A 234 -11.96 14.61 12.36
N CYS A 235 -11.67 13.42 11.89
CA CYS A 235 -11.68 12.99 10.51
C CYS A 235 -12.70 11.88 10.44
N GLN A 236 -13.93 12.29 10.71
CA GLN A 236 -15.04 11.64 10.06
C GLN A 236 -14.80 11.70 8.55
N PRO A 237 -15.26 10.69 7.79
CA PRO A 237 -15.31 10.80 6.34
C PRO A 237 -15.87 12.18 5.96
N PRO A 238 -15.28 12.87 4.97
CA PRO A 238 -15.78 14.15 4.54
C PRO A 238 -17.29 14.07 4.29
N ALA A 239 -18.02 15.15 4.60
CA ALA A 239 -19.42 15.24 4.21
C ALA A 239 -19.56 15.00 2.70
N PRO A 240 -20.72 14.50 2.23
CA PRO A 240 -20.98 14.37 0.80
C PRO A 240 -20.61 15.65 0.03
N GLY A 241 -19.84 15.50 -1.05
CA GLY A 241 -19.32 16.62 -1.84
C GLY A 241 -18.10 17.34 -1.25
N GLY A 242 -17.60 16.91 -0.08
CA GLY A 242 -16.42 17.49 0.58
C GLY A 242 -15.08 17.17 -0.10
N LEU A 243 -15.08 16.30 -1.10
CA LEU A 243 -13.96 15.98 -2.00
C LEU A 243 -14.44 16.00 -3.46
N PRO A 244 -14.69 17.20 -4.03
CA PRO A 244 -15.18 17.31 -5.40
C PRO A 244 -14.15 16.77 -6.38
N LEU A 245 -14.62 15.96 -7.34
CA LEU A 245 -13.81 15.47 -8.45
C LEU A 245 -13.50 16.59 -9.46
N PRO A 246 -12.37 16.54 -10.16
CA PRO A 246 -12.03 17.52 -11.19
C PRO A 246 -13.10 17.55 -12.28
N ARG A 247 -13.56 18.75 -12.64
CA ARG A 247 -14.52 18.99 -13.72
C ARG A 247 -13.77 19.54 -14.94
N GLY A 248 -13.55 18.71 -15.95
CA GLY A 248 -12.88 19.08 -17.20
C GLY A 248 -13.73 18.77 -18.45
N PRO A 249 -13.47 19.44 -19.60
CA PRO A 249 -14.19 19.20 -20.85
C PRO A 249 -14.08 17.75 -21.36
N ASP A 250 -13.02 17.02 -20.98
CA ASP A 250 -12.80 15.61 -21.33
C ASP A 250 -13.24 14.62 -20.22
N GLY A 251 -13.82 15.10 -19.12
CA GLY A 251 -14.27 14.26 -18.02
C GLY A 251 -13.14 13.51 -17.29
N LEU A 252 -13.56 12.53 -16.48
CA LEU A 252 -12.75 11.62 -15.67
C LEU A 252 -11.61 10.99 -16.51
N PRO A 253 -10.44 10.64 -15.93
CA PRO A 253 -9.31 10.13 -16.70
C PRO A 253 -9.69 8.93 -17.58
N ALA A 254 -9.47 9.03 -18.89
CA ALA A 254 -9.96 8.10 -19.91
C ALA A 254 -9.49 6.64 -19.73
N ARG A 255 -8.44 6.39 -18.93
CA ARG A 255 -7.89 5.06 -18.64
C ARG A 255 -8.32 4.46 -17.30
N ALA A 256 -9.15 5.15 -16.52
CA ALA A 256 -9.64 4.58 -15.29
C ALA A 256 -10.51 3.36 -15.58
N ALA A 257 -10.11 2.21 -15.04
CA ALA A 257 -10.81 0.97 -15.21
C ALA A 257 -11.67 0.66 -13.97
N PRO A 258 -12.72 -0.17 -14.10
CA PRO A 258 -13.26 -0.85 -12.94
C PRO A 258 -12.15 -1.68 -12.25
N PRO A 259 -12.29 -2.00 -10.96
CA PRO A 259 -11.37 -2.92 -10.28
C PRO A 259 -11.23 -4.21 -11.11
N PRO A 260 -9.99 -4.67 -11.39
CA PRO A 260 -9.77 -5.83 -12.25
C PRO A 260 -10.40 -7.10 -11.66
N GLU A 261 -10.66 -8.07 -12.51
CA GLU A 261 -11.00 -9.41 -12.04
C GLU A 261 -9.74 -10.13 -11.55
N LEU A 262 -9.88 -10.99 -10.53
CA LEU A 262 -8.73 -11.71 -9.96
C LEU A 262 -7.95 -12.45 -11.04
N GLN A 263 -8.64 -13.16 -11.93
CA GLN A 263 -8.04 -13.96 -12.99
C GLN A 263 -7.27 -13.14 -14.03
N SER A 264 -7.57 -11.84 -14.15
CA SER A 264 -6.90 -10.92 -15.07
C SER A 264 -5.53 -10.44 -14.55
N LEU A 265 -5.24 -10.64 -13.27
CA LEU A 265 -3.96 -10.24 -12.68
C LEU A 265 -2.85 -11.28 -12.96
N PRO A 266 -1.58 -10.84 -13.12
CA PRO A 266 -0.47 -11.75 -13.35
C PRO A 266 -0.39 -12.85 -12.28
N GLY A 267 -0.24 -14.11 -12.72
CA GLY A 267 -0.12 -15.25 -11.81
C GLY A 267 -1.43 -15.76 -11.19
N MET A 268 -2.60 -15.21 -11.56
CA MET A 268 -3.89 -15.51 -10.91
C MET A 268 -4.88 -16.32 -11.76
N GLY A 269 -4.52 -16.69 -13.00
CA GLY A 269 -5.46 -17.33 -13.94
C GLY A 269 -6.12 -18.64 -13.48
N GLY A 270 -5.56 -19.31 -12.46
CA GLY A 270 -6.12 -20.54 -11.87
C GLY A 270 -6.87 -20.34 -10.55
N ALA A 271 -6.96 -19.11 -10.04
CA ALA A 271 -7.52 -18.82 -8.71
C ALA A 271 -8.88 -18.10 -8.80
N GLY A 272 -9.69 -18.24 -7.75
CA GLY A 272 -10.85 -17.36 -7.55
C GLY A 272 -12.19 -18.05 -7.37
N ARG A 273 -12.24 -19.38 -7.19
CA ARG A 273 -13.51 -20.03 -6.83
C ARG A 273 -13.80 -19.78 -5.35
N GLU A 274 -15.07 -19.64 -5.02
CA GLU A 274 -15.51 -19.51 -3.64
C GLU A 274 -15.22 -20.76 -2.81
N SER A 275 -15.23 -21.94 -3.46
CA SER A 275 -14.78 -23.20 -2.88
C SER A 275 -13.31 -23.23 -2.46
N ASP A 276 -12.48 -22.31 -2.98
CA ASP A 276 -11.05 -22.24 -2.68
C ASP A 276 -10.79 -21.48 -1.36
N LEU A 277 -11.83 -20.92 -0.74
CA LEU A 277 -11.70 -20.13 0.47
C LEU A 277 -11.58 -21.03 1.71
N PRO A 278 -10.57 -20.80 2.56
CA PRO A 278 -10.51 -21.49 3.85
C PRO A 278 -11.63 -20.98 4.77
N ALA A 279 -12.03 -21.80 5.75
CA ALA A 279 -12.96 -21.38 6.81
C ALA A 279 -12.51 -20.12 7.58
N THR A 280 -11.23 -19.76 7.46
CA THR A 280 -10.63 -18.56 8.05
C THR A 280 -10.54 -17.37 7.08
N HIS A 281 -11.19 -17.42 5.91
CA HIS A 281 -11.18 -16.35 4.91
C HIS A 281 -11.78 -15.05 5.44
N CYS A 282 -10.96 -14.00 5.51
CA CYS A 282 -11.41 -12.66 5.89
C CYS A 282 -11.86 -11.90 4.64
N GLU A 283 -13.02 -11.27 4.72
CA GLU A 283 -13.50 -10.31 3.71
C GLU A 283 -12.61 -9.05 3.75
N GLY A 284 -12.18 -8.58 2.59
CA GLY A 284 -11.46 -7.31 2.43
C GLY A 284 -12.33 -6.07 2.56
N GLY A 285 -11.72 -4.95 2.97
CA GLY A 285 -12.39 -3.65 3.08
C GLY A 285 -12.45 -3.06 4.47
N GLU A 286 -12.60 -1.75 4.52
CA GLU A 286 -12.75 -0.96 5.73
C GLU A 286 -14.02 -1.34 6.47
N ASP A 287 -15.14 -1.49 5.76
CA ASP A 287 -16.43 -1.81 6.38
C ASP A 287 -16.41 -3.18 7.07
N ALA A 288 -15.83 -4.19 6.41
CA ALA A 288 -15.68 -5.53 6.97
C ALA A 288 -14.80 -5.51 8.23
N ALA A 289 -13.73 -4.71 8.20
CA ALA A 289 -12.83 -4.58 9.31
C ALA A 289 -13.46 -3.83 10.51
N LEU A 290 -14.24 -2.77 10.24
CA LEU A 290 -15.02 -2.06 11.26
C LEU A 290 -16.09 -2.96 11.88
N ARG A 291 -16.81 -3.76 11.09
CA ARG A 291 -17.74 -4.78 11.59
C ARG A 291 -17.03 -5.79 12.51
N ARG A 292 -15.83 -6.25 12.13
CA ARG A 292 -15.05 -7.17 12.97
C ARG A 292 -14.63 -6.54 14.29
N LEU A 293 -14.21 -5.27 14.28
CA LEU A 293 -13.90 -4.56 15.53
C LEU A 293 -15.14 -4.38 16.41
N GLN A 294 -16.28 -4.02 15.81
CA GLN A 294 -17.55 -3.90 16.53
C GLN A 294 -17.90 -5.20 17.26
N PHE A 295 -17.87 -6.32 16.52
CA PHE A 295 -18.13 -7.65 17.06
C PHE A 295 -17.20 -8.00 18.23
N TYR A 296 -15.89 -7.84 18.04
CA TYR A 296 -14.89 -8.32 19.01
C TYR A 296 -14.80 -7.46 20.27
N LEU A 297 -15.03 -6.16 20.15
CA LEU A 297 -14.89 -5.22 21.26
C LEU A 297 -16.20 -5.01 22.02
N TRP A 298 -17.32 -4.92 21.31
CA TRP A 298 -18.56 -4.42 21.88
C TRP A 298 -19.64 -5.49 21.94
N ASP A 299 -19.84 -6.24 20.86
CA ASP A 299 -20.93 -7.20 20.81
C ASP A 299 -20.63 -8.45 21.67
N THR A 300 -19.34 -8.79 21.84
CA THR A 300 -18.89 -9.99 22.58
C THR A 300 -18.00 -9.70 23.79
N ASP A 301 -17.40 -8.51 23.89
CA ASP A 301 -16.33 -8.16 24.83
C ASP A 301 -15.18 -9.19 24.88
N TYR A 302 -14.87 -9.87 23.76
CA TYR A 302 -13.77 -10.84 23.70
C TYR A 302 -12.40 -10.23 23.99
N VAL A 303 -12.26 -8.91 23.85
CA VAL A 303 -11.05 -8.17 24.24
C VAL A 303 -10.73 -8.32 25.74
N ALA A 304 -11.72 -8.59 26.60
CA ALA A 304 -11.52 -8.85 28.03
C ALA A 304 -10.56 -10.02 28.29
N GLY A 305 -10.73 -11.12 27.55
CA GLY A 305 -9.95 -12.35 27.66
C GLY A 305 -8.76 -12.45 26.69
N TYR A 306 -8.42 -11.36 25.97
CA TYR A 306 -7.44 -11.41 24.88
C TYR A 306 -6.11 -12.04 25.30
N PHE A 307 -5.58 -11.71 26.48
CA PHE A 307 -4.28 -12.22 26.93
C PHE A 307 -4.31 -13.72 27.25
N ASP A 308 -5.48 -14.26 27.60
CA ASP A 308 -5.67 -15.67 27.89
C ASP A 308 -5.88 -16.47 26.60
N THR A 309 -6.58 -15.89 25.61
CA THR A 309 -6.98 -16.61 24.40
C THR A 309 -6.01 -16.45 23.23
N ARG A 310 -5.14 -15.42 23.21
CA ARG A 310 -4.31 -15.04 22.04
C ARG A 310 -3.42 -16.15 21.44
N ASN A 311 -3.12 -17.20 22.20
CA ASN A 311 -2.32 -18.34 21.77
C ASN A 311 -3.15 -19.50 21.20
N GLY A 312 -4.48 -19.33 21.10
CA GLY A 312 -5.36 -20.28 20.42
C GLY A 312 -4.98 -20.45 18.95
N MET A 313 -5.33 -21.60 18.39
CA MET A 313 -5.05 -21.93 16.99
C MET A 313 -6.31 -22.27 16.17
N LEU A 314 -7.42 -22.56 16.85
CA LEU A 314 -8.70 -22.96 16.27
C LEU A 314 -9.74 -21.85 16.46
N GLY A 315 -10.55 -21.64 15.42
CA GLY A 315 -11.55 -20.56 15.40
C GLY A 315 -10.94 -19.20 15.06
N ARG A 316 -11.75 -18.13 15.15
CA ARG A 316 -11.34 -16.76 14.81
C ARG A 316 -11.26 -15.84 16.03
N ASP A 317 -11.92 -16.21 17.11
CA ASP A 317 -12.21 -15.30 18.23
C ASP A 317 -11.20 -15.40 19.36
N PHE A 318 -10.25 -16.32 19.27
CA PHE A 318 -9.11 -16.38 20.19
C PHE A 318 -8.22 -15.13 20.11
N SER A 319 -8.30 -14.36 19.02
CA SER A 319 -7.64 -13.07 18.87
C SER A 319 -8.52 -12.08 18.09
N THR A 320 -8.10 -10.82 18.03
CA THR A 320 -8.78 -9.78 17.23
C THR A 320 -8.92 -10.20 15.75
N SER A 321 -8.06 -11.10 15.25
CA SER A 321 -7.96 -11.50 13.84
C SER A 321 -7.71 -10.33 12.88
N VAL A 322 -7.25 -9.20 13.42
CA VAL A 322 -6.82 -8.01 12.67
C VAL A 322 -5.37 -8.18 12.17
N ALA A 323 -4.58 -9.03 12.83
CA ALA A 323 -3.29 -9.58 12.37
C ALA A 323 -3.03 -10.91 13.10
N ARG A 324 -3.11 -12.06 12.40
CA ARG A 324 -2.90 -13.43 12.91
C ARG A 324 -1.41 -13.77 12.89
N ARG A 325 -0.88 -14.34 13.97
CA ARG A 325 0.42 -15.06 13.94
C ARG A 325 0.18 -16.52 13.50
N GLY A 326 1.05 -17.06 12.65
CA GLY A 326 1.13 -18.50 12.36
C GLY A 326 0.38 -19.01 11.11
N VAL A 327 -0.30 -18.14 10.37
CA VAL A 327 -0.90 -18.37 9.03
C VAL A 327 -0.72 -17.03 8.28
N PRO A 328 -0.50 -16.98 6.95
CA PRO A 328 -0.32 -15.72 6.21
C PRO A 328 -1.30 -14.66 6.71
N LEU A 329 -0.71 -13.58 7.21
CA LEU A 329 -1.37 -12.51 7.96
C LEU A 329 -2.72 -12.13 7.32
N PRO A 330 -3.81 -11.94 8.10
CA PRO A 330 -5.04 -11.37 7.58
C PRO A 330 -4.72 -9.93 7.14
N PRO A 331 -5.16 -9.49 5.95
CA PRO A 331 -4.53 -8.35 5.31
C PRO A 331 -5.13 -6.99 5.68
N ALA A 332 -6.15 -6.94 6.56
CA ALA A 332 -6.85 -5.69 6.92
C ALA A 332 -5.91 -4.62 7.50
N ARG A 333 -4.97 -5.00 8.38
CA ARG A 333 -3.96 -4.07 8.90
C ARG A 333 -2.74 -3.89 8.01
N LEU A 334 -2.47 -4.87 7.15
CA LEU A 334 -1.37 -4.83 6.18
C LEU A 334 -1.70 -3.82 5.07
N LEU A 335 -2.97 -3.76 4.64
CA LEU A 335 -3.49 -2.86 3.63
C LEU A 335 -4.14 -1.60 4.22
N GLY A 336 -3.98 -1.38 5.53
CA GLY A 336 -4.46 -0.18 6.24
C GLY A 336 -5.95 0.08 6.12
N ALA A 337 -6.76 -0.97 5.94
CA ALA A 337 -8.22 -0.93 5.97
C ALA A 337 -8.78 -0.67 7.38
N LEU A 338 -7.92 -0.61 8.40
CA LEU A 338 -8.30 -0.20 9.75
C LEU A 338 -7.55 1.04 10.18
N PRO A 339 -8.27 2.05 10.72
CA PRO A 339 -7.67 3.10 11.52
C PRO A 339 -6.73 2.50 12.56
N ILE A 340 -5.48 2.94 12.56
CA ILE A 340 -4.52 2.51 13.58
C ILE A 340 -4.89 3.15 14.91
N ARG A 341 -5.39 4.40 14.88
CA ARG A 341 -6.11 5.05 15.96
C ARG A 341 -7.60 4.70 15.79
N ALA A 342 -7.98 3.50 16.18
CA ALA A 342 -9.38 3.06 16.07
C ALA A 342 -10.29 3.91 16.95
N ARG A 343 -11.51 4.22 16.43
CA ARG A 343 -12.75 4.85 16.97
C ARG A 343 -12.97 4.87 18.49
N ALA A 344 -12.28 3.96 19.15
CA ALA A 344 -12.38 3.64 20.54
C ALA A 344 -11.94 4.83 21.43
N CYS A 345 -11.27 5.86 20.91
CA CYS A 345 -10.66 6.91 21.74
C CYS A 345 -11.57 8.03 22.27
N ARG A 346 -12.69 8.38 21.61
CA ARG A 346 -13.41 9.62 21.98
C ARG A 346 -14.74 9.49 22.73
N GLN A 347 -15.59 8.51 22.46
CA GLN A 347 -17.00 8.65 22.89
C GLN A 347 -17.41 8.00 24.22
N GLN A 348 -16.54 7.27 24.91
CA GLN A 348 -16.93 6.55 26.15
C GLN A 348 -15.92 6.59 27.30
N VAL A 349 -14.75 7.20 27.12
CA VAL A 349 -13.75 7.31 28.20
C VAL A 349 -14.28 8.17 29.35
N ASP A 350 -15.11 9.16 29.06
CA ASP A 350 -15.68 10.07 30.07
C ASP A 350 -16.83 9.45 30.89
N LEU A 351 -17.42 8.33 30.44
CA LEU A 351 -18.60 7.73 31.10
C LEU A 351 -18.31 6.45 31.88
N LEU A 352 -17.22 5.71 31.59
CA LEU A 352 -17.03 4.35 32.13
C LEU A 352 -15.72 4.11 32.90
N GLY A 353 -14.87 5.12 33.06
CA GLY A 353 -13.61 5.00 33.80
C GLY A 353 -12.52 4.18 33.07
N PRO A 354 -11.24 4.34 33.46
CA PRO A 354 -10.08 4.02 32.62
C PRO A 354 -9.81 2.53 32.38
N LEU A 355 -10.45 1.61 33.12
CA LEU A 355 -10.18 0.16 33.05
C LEU A 355 -11.40 -0.68 32.62
N ARG A 356 -12.57 -0.08 32.45
CA ARG A 356 -13.82 -0.81 32.10
C ARG A 356 -14.25 -0.65 30.65
N ALA A 357 -13.74 0.35 29.93
CA ALA A 357 -14.08 0.53 28.51
C ALA A 357 -13.27 -0.44 27.61
N PRO A 358 -13.91 -1.21 26.72
CA PRO A 358 -13.26 -2.07 25.71
C PRO A 358 -12.13 -1.38 24.92
N HIS A 359 -12.22 -0.06 24.74
CA HIS A 359 -11.17 0.76 24.16
C HIS A 359 -9.83 0.71 24.91
N ALA A 360 -9.84 0.93 26.23
CA ALA A 360 -8.62 1.02 27.01
C ALA A 360 -7.86 -0.32 26.95
N ARG A 361 -8.61 -1.43 26.94
CA ARG A 361 -8.08 -2.78 26.72
C ARG A 361 -7.47 -2.93 25.33
N LEU A 362 -8.15 -2.45 24.28
CA LEU A 362 -7.59 -2.46 22.93
C LEU A 362 -6.29 -1.66 22.84
N LEU A 363 -6.24 -0.43 23.38
CA LEU A 363 -5.00 0.36 23.40
C LEU A 363 -3.86 -0.35 24.12
N GLN A 364 -4.14 -1.00 25.24
CA GLN A 364 -3.16 -1.79 25.96
C GLN A 364 -2.65 -2.97 25.11
N VAL A 365 -3.55 -3.65 24.38
CA VAL A 365 -3.17 -4.69 23.43
C VAL A 365 -2.29 -4.12 22.32
N LEU A 366 -2.64 -2.97 21.75
CA LEU A 366 -1.91 -2.36 20.63
C LEU A 366 -0.54 -1.82 21.03
N ARG A 367 -0.42 -1.16 22.19
CA ARG A 367 0.87 -0.70 22.74
C ARG A 367 1.82 -1.86 23.03
N ARG A 368 1.28 -3.03 23.35
CA ARG A 368 2.04 -4.26 23.60
C ARG A 368 2.33 -5.08 22.34
N GLN A 369 1.90 -4.61 21.17
CA GLN A 369 2.32 -5.18 19.89
C GLN A 369 3.59 -4.52 19.40
N ALA A 370 4.53 -5.34 18.90
CA ALA A 370 5.81 -4.89 18.39
C ALA A 370 5.76 -4.12 17.05
N ARG A 371 4.56 -3.83 16.51
CA ARG A 371 4.42 -3.24 15.16
C ARG A 371 5.03 -1.84 15.07
N SER A 372 4.70 -0.94 16.00
CA SER A 372 5.26 0.42 15.98
C SER A 372 6.78 0.39 16.11
N ALA A 373 7.29 -0.43 17.05
CA ALA A 373 8.74 -0.62 17.23
C ALA A 373 9.41 -1.15 15.96
N TYR A 374 8.81 -2.15 15.30
CA TYR A 374 9.37 -2.75 14.10
C TYR A 374 9.42 -1.76 12.92
N LEU A 375 8.33 -1.04 12.64
CA LEU A 375 8.30 -0.07 11.54
C LEU A 375 9.22 1.12 11.80
N CYS A 376 9.34 1.54 13.05
CA CYS A 376 10.29 2.58 13.47
C CYS A 376 11.74 2.09 13.33
N GLY A 377 12.03 0.83 13.66
CA GLY A 377 13.35 0.22 13.49
C GLY A 377 13.76 0.09 12.03
N VAL A 378 12.86 -0.41 11.17
CA VAL A 378 13.11 -0.46 9.72
C VAL A 378 13.43 0.92 9.15
N TRP A 379 12.78 1.96 9.66
CA TRP A 379 13.09 3.33 9.26
C TRP A 379 14.44 3.83 9.79
N ALA A 380 14.74 3.59 11.07
CA ALA A 380 15.99 4.00 11.72
C ALA A 380 17.22 3.33 11.06
N ASP A 381 17.12 2.03 10.78
CA ASP A 381 18.19 1.27 10.12
C ASP A 381 18.34 1.68 8.65
N GLY A 382 17.24 2.15 8.02
CA GLY A 382 17.16 2.44 6.61
C GLY A 382 17.61 1.25 5.73
N PRO A 383 18.01 1.50 4.47
CA PRO A 383 18.57 0.47 3.60
C PRO A 383 19.91 -0.12 4.09
N ARG A 384 20.52 0.44 5.14
CA ARG A 384 21.90 0.12 5.58
C ARG A 384 22.07 -1.36 5.95
N ALA A 385 20.98 -2.05 6.30
CA ALA A 385 21.01 -3.47 6.63
C ALA A 385 21.15 -4.39 5.41
N TRP A 386 20.73 -3.98 4.21
CA TRP A 386 20.75 -4.85 3.01
C TRP A 386 22.03 -4.69 2.19
N ASP A 387 22.59 -3.49 2.11
CA ASP A 387 23.83 -3.25 1.35
C ASP A 387 25.08 -3.84 2.03
N GLN A 388 25.02 -4.13 3.33
CA GLN A 388 26.10 -4.81 4.07
C GLN A 388 26.02 -6.34 4.01
N VAL A 389 24.89 -6.89 3.57
CA VAL A 389 24.76 -8.34 3.33
C VAL A 389 25.24 -8.60 1.90
N GLY A 390 26.55 -8.69 1.74
CA GLY A 390 27.15 -9.22 0.51
C GLY A 390 26.53 -10.58 0.16
N PRO A 391 26.56 -10.99 -1.13
CA PRO A 391 26.03 -12.28 -1.55
C PRO A 391 26.59 -13.38 -0.65
N PRO A 392 25.78 -14.38 -0.23
CA PRO A 392 26.29 -15.46 0.61
C PRO A 392 27.53 -16.02 -0.07
N ALA A 393 28.67 -15.96 0.62
CA ALA A 393 29.87 -16.62 0.18
C ALA A 393 29.46 -18.06 -0.16
N ARG A 394 29.65 -18.46 -1.43
CA ARG A 394 29.49 -19.85 -1.83
C ARG A 394 30.43 -20.65 -0.94
N ALA A 395 29.89 -21.26 0.11
CA ALA A 395 30.56 -22.34 0.81
C ALA A 395 30.60 -23.50 -0.19
N LEU A 396 31.82 -24.00 -0.39
CA LEU A 396 32.25 -25.02 -1.35
C LEU A 396 31.36 -26.27 -1.38
#